data_AF-A0A938WV27-F1
#
_entry.id   AF-A0A938WV27-F1
#
_cell.length_a   1.000
_cell.length_b   1.000
_cell.length_c   1.000
_cell.angle_alpha   90.00
_cell.angle_beta   90.00
_cell.angle_gamma   90.00
#
_symmetry.space_group_name_H-M   'P 1'
#
loop_
_entity.id
_entity.type
_entity.pdbx_description
1 polymer ?
#
loop_
_entity_poly.entity_id
_entity_poly.type
_entity_poly.pdbx_seq_one_letter_code
_entity_poly.pdbx_strand_id
1 'polypeptide(L)' 'MEPRYVIILDFCIGVLNIIRLTDEEVKESEQYNDFEEYLSTWENKYGFRLNNCQWMTTENLNVYWYENGQEVSREQF' A
#
# COMPACT_ATOMS: atom_id res chain seq x y z
N MET A 1 -0.03 5.83 14.78
CA MET A 1 1.05 5.35 13.90
C MET A 1 1.19 6.34 12.77
N GLU A 2 2.41 6.74 12.42
CA GLU A 2 2.67 7.60 11.26
C GLU A 2 2.70 6.75 9.98
N PRO A 3 1.76 6.91 9.03
CA PRO A 3 1.76 6.09 7.82
C PRO A 3 3.01 6.40 6.97
N ARG A 4 3.91 5.44 6.75
CA ARG A 4 5.06 5.59 5.84
C ARG A 4 4.93 4.79 4.57
N TYR A 5 4.18 3.70 4.63
CA TYR A 5 3.87 2.86 3.50
C TYR A 5 2.38 2.60 3.45
N VAL A 6 1.83 2.55 2.24
CA VAL A 6 0.51 2.00 1.95
C VAL A 6 0.70 0.71 1.18
N ILE A 7 0.10 -0.36 1.68
CA ILE A 7 0.08 -1.67 1.04
C ILE A 7 -1.33 -1.87 0.50
N ILE A 8 -1.48 -2.10 -0.81
CA ILE A 8 -2.77 -2.30 -1.49
C ILE A 8 -2.75 -3.66 -2.18
N LEU A 9 -3.65 -4.55 -1.78
CA LEU A 9 -3.92 -5.84 -2.39
C LEU A 9 -5.10 -5.72 -3.36
N ASP A 10 -4.83 -5.73 -4.66
CA ASP A 10 -5.86 -5.82 -5.71
C ASP A 10 -6.21 -7.29 -5.94
N PHE A 11 -7.42 -7.67 -5.49
CA PHE A 11 -7.89 -9.06 -5.55
C PHE A 11 -8.54 -9.42 -6.89
N CYS A 12 -8.77 -8.45 -7.79
CA CYS A 12 -9.28 -8.74 -9.12
C CYS A 12 -8.20 -9.27 -10.06
N ILE A 13 -6.97 -8.80 -9.92
CA ILE A 13 -5.84 -9.18 -10.78
C ILE A 13 -4.67 -9.81 -10.03
N GLY A 14 -4.75 -9.94 -8.69
CA GLY A 14 -3.73 -10.58 -7.87
C GLY A 14 -2.45 -9.76 -7.76
N VAL A 15 -2.57 -8.45 -7.55
CA VAL A 15 -1.45 -7.51 -7.48
C VAL A 15 -1.27 -6.98 -6.06
N LEU A 16 -0.01 -6.85 -5.63
CA LEU A 16 0.37 -6.19 -4.39
C LEU A 16 1.11 -4.89 -4.73
N ASN A 17 0.47 -3.74 -4.50
CA ASN A 17 1.10 -2.43 -4.61
C ASN A 17 1.71 -2.05 -3.26
N ILE A 18 2.95 -1.59 -3.27
CA ILE A 18 3.65 -1.09 -2.09
C ILE A 18 4.08 0.34 -2.40
N ILE A 19 3.45 1.31 -1.76
CA ILE A 19 3.66 2.74 -2.01
C ILE A 19 4.34 3.33 -0.78
N ARG A 20 5.50 3.94 -0.95
CA ARG A 20 6.17 4.71 0.10
C ARG A 20 5.70 6.15 0.04
N LEU A 21 5.21 6.67 1.16
CA LEU A 21 4.74 8.05 1.27
C LEU A 21 5.91 9.01 1.42
N THR A 22 5.80 10.17 0.77
CA THR A 22 6.65 11.32 1.10
C THR A 22 6.10 12.05 2.33
N ASP A 23 6.93 12.89 2.96
CA ASP A 23 6.48 13.70 4.10
C ASP A 23 5.32 14.64 3.71
N GLU A 24 5.31 15.12 2.45
CA GLU A 24 4.20 15.90 1.91
C GLU A 24 2.92 15.08 1.75
N GLU A 25 2.99 13.84 1.25
CA GLU A 25 1.83 12.95 1.11
C GLU A 25 1.26 12.56 2.48
N VAL A 26 2.13 12.35 3.49
CA VAL A 26 1.68 12.15 4.88
C VAL A 26 0.91 13.36 5.37
N LYS A 27 1.47 14.57 5.22
CA LYS A 27 0.81 15.81 5.65
C LYS A 27 -0.47 16.12 4.88
N GLU A 28 -0.51 15.79 3.59
CA GLU A 28 -1.71 15.93 2.77
C GLU A 28 -2.81 14.99 3.25
N SER A 29 -2.48 13.74 3.60
CA SER A 29 -3.45 12.76 4.10
C SER A 29 -4.18 13.22 5.36
N GLU A 30 -3.53 14.03 6.21
CA GLU A 30 -4.12 14.60 7.43
C GLU A 30 -5.23 15.64 7.15
N GLN A 31 -5.35 16.11 5.91
CA GLN A 31 -6.41 17.04 5.50
C GLN A 31 -7.74 16.35 5.22
N TYR A 32 -7.74 15.02 5.13
CA TYR A 32 -8.91 14.20 4.87
C TYR A 32 -9.49 13.65 6.18
N ASN A 33 -10.81 13.49 6.24
CA ASN A 33 -11.47 12.93 7.43
C ASN A 33 -11.21 11.42 7.56
N ASP A 34 -11.04 10.75 6.42
CA ASP A 34 -10.74 9.33 6.32
C ASP A 34 -9.60 9.13 5.34
N PHE A 35 -8.69 8.22 5.68
CA PHE A 35 -7.56 7.87 4.82
C PHE A 35 -8.03 7.17 3.54
N GLU A 36 -9.17 6.47 3.57
CA GLU A 36 -9.75 5.88 2.36
C GLU A 36 -10.17 6.95 1.33
N GLU A 37 -10.67 8.10 1.80
CA GLU A 37 -10.96 9.25 0.92
C GLU A 37 -9.68 9.74 0.25
N TYR A 38 -8.57 9.81 0.99
CA TYR A 38 -7.27 10.18 0.42
C TYR A 38 -6.80 9.18 -0.65
N LEU A 39 -6.89 7.87 -0.37
CA LEU A 39 -6.51 6.81 -1.32
C LEU A 39 -7.35 6.82 -2.60
N SER A 40 -8.62 7.23 -2.53
CA SER A 40 -9.47 7.34 -3.72
C SER A 40 -8.92 8.34 -4.75
N THR A 41 -8.15 9.34 -4.32
CA THR A 41 -7.50 10.32 -5.21
C THR A 41 -6.37 9.70 -6.06
N TRP A 42 -5.88 8.53 -5.64
CA TRP A 42 -4.71 7.87 -6.23
C TRP A 42 -5.04 6.79 -7.25
N GLU A 43 -6.31 6.39 -7.39
CA GLU A 43 -6.74 5.31 -8.30
C GLU A 43 -6.15 5.49 -9.71
N ASN A 44 -6.20 6.71 -10.25
CA ASN A 44 -5.63 7.04 -11.56
C ASN A 44 -4.10 7.17 -11.56
N LYS A 45 -3.51 7.62 -10.45
CA LYS A 45 -2.05 7.84 -10.31
C LYS A 45 -1.29 6.52 -10.34
N TYR A 46 -1.79 5.50 -9.65
CA TYR A 46 -1.14 4.20 -9.52
C TYR A 46 -1.86 3.06 -10.25
N GLY A 47 -3.03 3.31 -10.84
CA GLY A 47 -3.70 2.36 -11.73
C GLY A 47 -4.40 1.21 -11.01
N PHE A 48 -5.06 1.48 -9.88
CA PHE A 48 -5.88 0.50 -9.15
C PHE A 48 -7.33 1.01 -9.00
N ARG A 49 -8.24 0.12 -8.59
CA ARG A 49 -9.60 0.49 -8.16
C ARG A 49 -9.77 0.14 -6.70
N LEU A 50 -9.95 1.13 -5.83
CA LEU A 50 -9.96 0.98 -4.38
C LEU A 50 -11.06 0.01 -3.92
N ASN A 51 -12.23 0.05 -4.56
CA ASN A 51 -13.34 -0.87 -4.31
C ASN A 51 -13.01 -2.36 -4.62
N ASN A 52 -11.96 -2.60 -5.40
CA ASN A 52 -11.44 -3.93 -5.73
C ASN A 52 -10.19 -4.29 -4.91
N CYS A 53 -9.91 -3.53 -3.84
CA CYS A 53 -8.70 -3.67 -3.05
C CYS A 53 -8.98 -3.91 -1.57
N GLN A 54 -7.99 -4.48 -0.89
CA GLN A 54 -7.80 -4.34 0.55
C GLN A 54 -6.52 -3.54 0.77
N TRP A 55 -6.48 -2.72 1.82
CA TRP A 55 -5.31 -1.88 2.07
C TRP A 55 -4.98 -1.76 3.55
N MET A 56 -3.73 -1.38 3.83
CA MET A 56 -3.28 -0.99 5.17
C MET A 56 -2.14 0.02 5.10
N THR A 57 -1.94 0.77 6.17
CA THR A 57 -0.75 1.61 6.38
C THR A 57 0.22 0.97 7.38
N THR A 58 1.52 1.22 7.20
CA THR A 58 2.55 0.82 8.17
C THR A 58 3.68 1.83 8.22
N GLU A 59 4.31 1.95 9.40
CA GLU A 59 5.55 2.70 9.60
C GLU A 59 6.76 1.95 9.03
N ASN A 60 6.78 0.63 9.17
CA ASN A 60 7.89 -0.23 8.81
C ASN A 60 7.42 -1.28 7.79
N LEU A 61 8.14 -1.40 6.67
CA LEU A 61 7.87 -2.37 5.64
C LEU A 61 8.86 -3.53 5.73
N ASN A 62 8.35 -4.74 5.90
CA ASN A 62 9.11 -5.97 5.71
C ASN A 62 8.30 -6.88 4.79
N VAL A 63 8.90 -7.33 3.69
CA VAL A 63 8.25 -8.22 2.71
C VAL A 63 8.95 -9.56 2.77
N TYR A 64 8.18 -10.59 3.09
CA TYR A 64 8.64 -11.97 3.19
C TYR A 64 7.93 -12.82 2.14
N TRP A 65 8.69 -13.68 1.46
CA TRP A 65 8.17 -14.62 0.49
C TRP A 65 8.31 -16.03 1.05
N TYR A 66 7.31 -16.88 0.80
CA TYR A 66 7.34 -18.26 1.27
C TYR A 66 7.04 -19.21 0.13
N GLU A 67 7.84 -20.27 0.01
CA GLU A 67 7.60 -21.39 -0.91
C GLU A 67 7.66 -22.69 -0.11
N ASN A 68 6.64 -23.54 -0.25
CA ASN A 68 6.52 -24.80 0.50
C ASN A 68 6.70 -24.64 2.02
N GLY A 69 6.23 -23.53 2.58
CA GLY A 69 6.31 -23.25 4.02
C GLY A 69 7.68 -22.76 4.52
N GLN A 70 8.62 -22.47 3.62
CA GLN A 70 9.92 -21.91 3.96
C GLN A 70 10.08 -20.50 3.40
N GLU A 71 10.66 -19.60 4.18
CA GLU A 71 10.99 -18.25 3.72
C GLU A 71 12.04 -18.35 2.60
N VAL A 72 11.80 -17.64 1.49
CA VAL A 72 12.71 -17.56 0.36
C VAL A 72 13.16 -16.11 0.15
N SER A 73 14.44 -15.94 -0.13
CA SER A 73 14.97 -14.64 -0.56
C SER A 73 14.51 -14.38 -1.98
N ARG A 74 13.79 -13.29 -2.18
CA ARG A 74 13.62 -12.68 -3.51
C ARG A 74 14.36 -11.35 -3.48
N GLU A 75 15.03 -11.01 -4.57
CA GLU A 75 15.61 -9.66 -4.72
C GLU A 75 14.49 -8.66 -4.43
N GLN A 76 14.65 -7.92 -3.34
CA GLN A 76 13.77 -6.81 -3.02
C GLN A 76 14.00 -5.75 -4.10
N PHE A 77 12.91 -5.23 -4.66
CA PHE A 77 12.86 -4.29 -5.79
C PHE A 77 14.01 -3.28 -5.85
#